data_AF-A0A8J6STB8-F1
#
_entry.id   AF-A0A8J6STB8-F1
#
_cell.length_a   1.000
_cell.length_b   1.000
_cell.length_c   1.000
_cell.angle_alpha   90.00
_cell.angle_beta   90.00
_cell.angle_gamma   90.00
#
_symmetry.space_group_name_H-M   'P 1'
#
loop_
_entity.id
_entity.type
_entity.pdbx_description
1 polymer ?
#
loop_
_entity_poly.entity_id
_entity_poly.type
_entity_poly.pdbx_seq_one_letter_code
_entity_poly.pdbx_strand_id
1 'polypeptide(L)'
;MAVTTQHLIRLKQQGKPIVALTAWDYPSAKLIDQAGVDLILVGDTLGMVVLGYETTIPVTLDEMLHHAKAVRRGVKQALLVFDLPFLSYQESSTQALHSAGRAMKETGAQAIKLEGGYPLMVETVAHLVQVGIPVLGHIGLTPQSVHKFGGFRKQGNSPEAKEQILQEAIALEQAGAFAIILEHIPSDLAQQISQKLTIPTIGIGAGPYCDGQVLVTHDLLGLSDWQPPFAKTYANLQETITQAVQTYSTEVREHKFPVE
;
A
#
# COMPACT_ATOMS: atom_id res chain seq x y z
N MET A 1 -11.36 8.24 17.22
CA MET A 1 -11.02 6.89 17.77
C MET A 1 -10.10 6.24 16.76
N ALA A 2 -9.00 5.60 17.16
CA ALA A 2 -8.08 4.99 16.20
C ALA A 2 -8.77 3.89 15.38
N VAL A 3 -8.47 3.84 14.09
CA VAL A 3 -8.95 2.84 13.15
C VAL A 3 -8.26 1.51 13.44
N THR A 4 -9.05 0.44 13.42
CA THR A 4 -8.60 -0.94 13.66
C THR A 4 -9.03 -1.84 12.51
N THR A 5 -8.47 -3.04 12.42
CA THR A 5 -8.92 -4.06 11.43
C THR A 5 -10.43 -4.32 11.53
N GLN A 6 -10.97 -4.42 12.75
CA GLN A 6 -12.41 -4.56 12.98
C GLN A 6 -13.23 -3.33 12.56
N HIS A 7 -12.63 -2.14 12.56
CA HIS A 7 -13.29 -0.95 12.01
C HIS A 7 -13.48 -1.08 10.49
N LEU A 8 -12.46 -1.55 9.77
CA LEU A 8 -12.54 -1.74 8.32
C LEU A 8 -13.59 -2.80 7.93
N ILE A 9 -13.68 -3.89 8.68
CA ILE A 9 -14.74 -4.89 8.50
C ILE A 9 -16.13 -4.25 8.68
N ARG A 10 -16.30 -3.38 9.69
CA ARG A 10 -17.56 -2.64 9.90
C ARG A 10 -17.85 -1.67 8.76
N LEU A 11 -16.85 -1.03 8.17
CA LEU A 11 -17.04 -0.14 7.01
C LEU A 11 -17.60 -0.93 5.82
N LYS A 12 -17.03 -2.10 5.49
CA LYS A 12 -17.59 -3.02 4.49
C LYS A 12 -19.05 -3.38 4.79
N GLN A 13 -19.34 -3.85 6.01
CA GLN A 13 -20.70 -4.24 6.42
C GLN A 13 -21.72 -3.09 6.30
N GLN A 14 -21.26 -1.85 6.43
CA GLN A 14 -22.08 -0.63 6.30
C GLN A 14 -22.14 -0.11 4.85
N GLY A 15 -21.42 -0.71 3.91
CA GLY A 15 -21.28 -0.20 2.55
C GLY A 15 -20.56 1.16 2.48
N LYS A 16 -19.73 1.48 3.48
CA LYS A 16 -18.93 2.71 3.51
C LYS A 16 -17.55 2.43 2.91
N PRO A 17 -17.13 3.15 1.85
CA PRO A 17 -15.84 2.93 1.23
C PRO A 17 -14.68 3.20 2.19
N ILE A 18 -13.70 2.29 2.22
CA ILE A 18 -12.43 2.47 2.94
C ILE A 18 -11.50 3.34 2.11
N VAL A 19 -10.95 4.39 2.72
CA VAL A 19 -9.96 5.27 2.10
C VAL A 19 -8.57 4.90 2.60
N ALA A 20 -7.70 4.49 1.68
CA ALA A 20 -6.31 4.16 1.98
C ALA A 20 -5.33 5.01 1.14
N LEU A 21 -4.20 5.40 1.74
CA LEU A 21 -3.11 6.10 1.03
C LEU A 21 -1.75 5.63 1.54
N THR A 22 -0.71 5.79 0.72
CA THR A 22 0.66 5.50 1.15
C THR A 22 1.31 6.69 1.86
N ALA A 23 2.28 6.45 2.73
CA ALA A 23 3.11 7.53 3.31
C ALA A 23 4.50 7.00 3.72
N TRP A 24 5.52 7.86 3.68
CA TRP A 24 6.91 7.47 3.95
C TRP A 24 7.70 8.46 4.81
N ASP A 25 7.06 9.55 5.24
CA ASP A 25 7.66 10.58 6.06
C ASP A 25 6.67 11.14 7.09
N TYR A 26 7.19 11.89 8.07
CA TYR A 26 6.39 12.50 9.13
C TYR A 26 5.37 13.54 8.62
N PRO A 27 5.74 14.59 7.85
CA PRO A 27 4.79 15.62 7.46
C PRO A 27 3.66 15.09 6.57
N SER A 28 3.95 14.24 5.59
CA SER A 28 2.96 13.60 4.73
C SER A 28 1.99 12.74 5.55
N ALA A 29 2.52 11.87 6.42
CA ALA A 29 1.68 11.02 7.27
C ALA A 29 0.75 11.83 8.19
N LYS A 30 1.26 12.93 8.77
CA LYS A 30 0.46 13.81 9.61
C LYS A 30 -0.70 14.46 8.84
N LEU A 31 -0.44 14.97 7.65
CA LEU A 31 -1.46 15.62 6.82
C LEU A 31 -2.53 14.62 6.36
N ILE A 32 -2.10 13.43 5.92
CA ILE A 32 -2.98 12.35 5.48
C ILE A 32 -3.88 11.86 6.63
N ASP A 33 -3.31 11.65 7.81
CA ASP A 33 -4.07 11.22 9.01
C ASP A 33 -5.10 12.28 9.44
N GLN A 34 -4.73 13.56 9.39
CA GLN A 34 -5.63 14.68 9.70
C GLN A 34 -6.76 14.84 8.68
N ALA A 35 -6.53 14.45 7.42
CA ALA A 35 -7.53 14.46 6.37
C ALA A 35 -8.58 13.33 6.51
N GLY A 36 -8.39 12.40 7.46
CA GLY A 36 -9.36 11.35 7.77
C GLY A 36 -9.21 10.08 6.94
N VAL A 37 -8.01 9.78 6.45
CA VAL A 37 -7.72 8.49 5.80
C VAL A 37 -7.81 7.34 6.81
N ASP A 38 -8.46 6.24 6.42
CA ASP A 38 -8.72 5.11 7.31
C ASP A 38 -7.47 4.23 7.50
N LEU A 39 -6.70 4.04 6.42
CA LEU A 39 -5.52 3.17 6.39
C LEU A 39 -4.33 3.90 5.74
N ILE A 40 -3.21 3.94 6.45
CA ILE A 40 -1.94 4.45 5.91
C ILE A 40 -1.00 3.27 5.69
N LEU A 41 -0.57 3.08 4.45
CA LEU A 41 0.36 2.02 4.06
C LEU A 41 1.78 2.57 3.90
N VAL A 42 2.72 2.09 4.70
CA VAL A 42 4.14 2.25 4.40
C VAL A 42 4.51 1.15 3.42
N GLY A 43 4.33 1.45 2.12
CA GLY A 43 4.55 0.53 1.01
C GLY A 43 5.96 0.59 0.46
N ASP A 44 6.46 -0.53 -0.06
CA ASP A 44 7.76 -0.64 -0.74
C ASP A 44 7.86 0.17 -2.03
N THR A 45 6.73 0.69 -2.53
CA THR A 45 6.65 1.71 -3.58
C THR A 45 7.51 2.94 -3.31
N LEU A 46 7.94 3.16 -2.04
CA LEU A 46 8.98 4.14 -1.69
C LEU A 46 10.25 3.97 -2.49
N GLY A 47 10.60 2.74 -2.86
CA GLY A 47 11.79 2.46 -3.67
C GLY A 47 11.78 3.30 -4.94
N MET A 48 10.63 3.39 -5.59
CA MET A 48 10.49 4.13 -6.84
C MET A 48 10.24 5.61 -6.59
N VAL A 49 9.24 5.95 -5.77
CA VAL A 49 8.76 7.36 -5.69
C VAL A 49 9.51 8.22 -4.66
N VAL A 50 10.31 7.61 -3.78
CA VAL A 50 11.11 8.32 -2.77
C VAL A 50 12.61 8.11 -2.99
N LEU A 51 13.04 6.88 -3.25
CA LEU A 51 14.46 6.54 -3.39
C LEU A 51 14.97 6.56 -4.85
N GLY A 52 14.08 6.65 -5.84
CA GLY A 52 14.43 6.75 -7.25
C GLY A 52 14.95 5.43 -7.87
N TYR A 53 14.66 4.28 -7.26
CA TYR A 53 14.93 2.97 -7.86
C TYR A 53 13.98 2.70 -9.03
N GLU A 54 14.43 1.87 -9.98
CA GLU A 54 13.61 1.47 -11.13
C GLU A 54 12.45 0.54 -10.73
N THR A 55 12.60 -0.22 -9.65
CA THR A 55 11.60 -1.17 -9.14
C THR A 55 11.62 -1.19 -7.61
N THR A 56 10.66 -1.87 -6.97
CA THR A 56 10.63 -2.05 -5.51
C THR A 56 11.59 -3.14 -5.00
N ILE A 57 12.18 -3.94 -5.91
CA ILE A 57 13.05 -5.07 -5.56
C ILE A 57 14.27 -4.68 -4.70
N PRO A 58 14.97 -3.56 -4.94
CA PRO A 58 16.16 -3.22 -4.15
C PRO A 58 15.86 -2.77 -2.71
N VAL A 59 14.60 -2.47 -2.40
CA VAL A 59 14.21 -1.94 -1.08
C VAL A 59 14.50 -2.97 0.00
N THR A 60 15.24 -2.55 1.02
CA THR A 60 15.60 -3.39 2.16
C THR A 60 14.61 -3.26 3.32
N LEU A 61 14.61 -4.26 4.22
CA LEU A 61 13.82 -4.18 5.44
C LEU A 61 14.23 -2.98 6.31
N ASP A 62 15.52 -2.64 6.36
CA ASP A 62 16.01 -1.54 7.20
C ASP A 62 15.58 -0.16 6.66
N GLU A 63 15.52 0.02 5.33
CA GLU A 63 14.95 1.22 4.71
C GLU A 63 13.45 1.35 5.03
N MET A 64 12.69 0.25 4.88
CA MET A 64 11.27 0.22 5.24
C MET A 64 11.06 0.58 6.73
N LEU A 65 11.88 0.01 7.62
CA LEU A 65 11.86 0.31 9.06
C LEU A 65 12.15 1.80 9.34
N HIS A 66 13.10 2.41 8.62
CA HIS A 66 13.43 3.83 8.75
C HIS A 66 12.22 4.72 8.41
N HIS A 67 11.63 4.51 7.23
CA HIS A 67 10.47 5.29 6.77
C HIS A 67 9.25 5.08 7.66
N ALA A 68 8.97 3.85 8.06
CA ALA A 68 7.84 3.55 8.94
C ALA A 68 7.96 4.21 10.33
N LYS A 69 9.18 4.28 10.88
CA LYS A 69 9.44 5.03 12.13
C LYS A 69 9.12 6.52 11.96
N ALA A 70 9.41 7.11 10.79
CA ALA A 70 9.04 8.50 10.50
C ALA A 70 7.52 8.68 10.41
N VAL A 71 6.83 7.80 9.67
CA VAL A 71 5.38 7.82 9.47
C VAL A 71 4.63 7.67 10.80
N ARG A 72 5.01 6.70 11.65
CA ARG A 72 4.35 6.47 12.96
C ARG A 72 4.26 7.71 13.84
N ARG A 73 5.24 8.62 13.75
CA ARG A 73 5.23 9.88 14.52
C ARG A 73 4.10 10.81 14.07
N GLY A 74 3.71 10.75 12.79
CA GLY A 74 2.66 11.56 12.18
C GLY A 74 1.25 10.96 12.34
N VAL A 75 1.12 9.64 12.36
CA VAL A 75 -0.18 8.94 12.43
C VAL A 75 -0.76 8.93 13.85
N LYS A 76 -2.01 9.37 14.01
CA LYS A 76 -2.76 9.34 15.27
C LYS A 76 -4.04 8.50 15.19
N GLN A 77 -4.70 8.46 14.04
CA GLN A 77 -6.00 7.81 13.87
C GLN A 77 -5.97 6.64 12.90
N ALA A 78 -5.35 6.76 11.73
CA ALA A 78 -5.37 5.74 10.69
C ALA A 78 -4.74 4.41 11.16
N LEU A 79 -5.20 3.31 10.57
CA LEU A 79 -4.55 2.01 10.73
C LEU A 79 -3.22 2.04 9.96
N LEU A 80 -2.10 1.98 10.68
CA LEU A 80 -0.78 1.94 10.07
C LEU A 80 -0.40 0.51 9.66
N VAL A 81 -0.23 0.28 8.36
CA VAL A 81 0.20 -1.00 7.78
C VAL A 81 1.62 -0.89 7.26
N PHE A 82 2.45 -1.90 7.55
CA PHE A 82 3.82 -2.00 7.09
C PHE A 82 3.93 -3.07 6.01
N ASP A 83 4.55 -2.76 4.90
CA ASP A 83 4.82 -3.72 3.84
C ASP A 83 6.15 -4.47 4.07
N LEU A 84 6.14 -5.80 4.00
CA LEU A 84 7.41 -6.53 4.00
C LEU A 84 8.02 -6.46 2.59
N PRO A 85 9.24 -5.91 2.43
CA PRO A 85 9.85 -5.77 1.12
C PRO A 85 10.27 -7.13 0.55
N PHE A 86 10.59 -7.15 -0.74
CA PHE A 86 10.98 -8.35 -1.46
C PHE A 86 12.05 -9.18 -0.74
N LEU A 87 11.86 -10.49 -0.74
CA LEU A 87 12.71 -11.51 -0.12
C LEU A 87 12.89 -11.43 1.42
N SER A 88 12.19 -10.51 2.10
CA SER A 88 12.21 -10.44 3.57
C SER A 88 11.22 -11.41 4.26
N TYR A 89 10.35 -12.07 3.48
CA TYR A 89 9.32 -12.97 4.01
C TYR A 89 9.06 -14.23 3.17
N GLN A 90 9.56 -14.29 1.94
CA GLN A 90 9.26 -15.33 0.97
C GLN A 90 10.08 -16.61 1.20
N GLU A 91 11.18 -16.54 1.96
CA GLU A 91 12.05 -17.71 2.21
C GLU A 91 11.33 -18.77 3.04
N SER A 92 10.64 -18.36 4.11
CA SER A 92 9.88 -19.24 4.98
C SER A 92 8.92 -18.46 5.88
N SER A 93 7.91 -19.12 6.42
CA SER A 93 7.02 -18.53 7.42
C SER A 93 7.75 -18.11 8.71
N THR A 94 8.89 -18.75 9.03
CA THR A 94 9.75 -18.35 10.16
C THR A 94 10.48 -17.04 9.86
N GLN A 95 11.03 -16.88 8.65
CA GLN A 95 11.63 -15.62 8.21
C GLN A 95 10.58 -14.48 8.24
N ALA A 96 9.40 -14.73 7.68
CA ALA A 96 8.29 -13.79 7.69
C ALA A 96 7.90 -13.36 9.11
N LEU A 97 7.83 -14.30 10.06
CA LEU A 97 7.55 -14.02 11.46
C LEU A 97 8.60 -13.10 12.10
N HIS A 98 9.89 -13.35 11.84
CA HIS A 98 10.97 -12.50 12.35
C HIS A 98 10.89 -11.08 11.76
N SER A 99 10.71 -10.96 10.45
CA SER A 99 10.58 -9.66 9.76
C SER A 99 9.35 -8.88 10.21
N ALA A 100 8.18 -9.53 10.29
CA ALA A 100 6.94 -8.95 10.79
C ALA A 100 7.07 -8.50 12.26
N GLY A 101 7.67 -9.34 13.11
CA GLY A 101 7.91 -9.02 14.51
C GLY A 101 8.83 -7.82 14.69
N ARG A 102 9.90 -7.71 13.89
CA ARG A 102 10.75 -6.50 13.84
C ARG A 102 9.95 -5.28 13.39
N ALA A 103 9.24 -5.38 12.26
CA ALA A 103 8.43 -4.30 11.71
C ALA A 103 7.46 -3.72 12.75
N MET A 104 6.67 -4.55 13.43
CA MET A 104 5.70 -4.07 14.42
C MET A 104 6.38 -3.46 15.65
N LYS A 105 7.40 -4.11 16.22
CA LYS A 105 8.08 -3.64 17.44
C LYS A 105 8.84 -2.34 17.24
N GLU A 106 9.52 -2.22 16.10
CA GLU A 106 10.41 -1.09 15.84
C GLU A 106 9.67 0.13 15.29
N THR A 107 8.52 -0.06 14.64
CA THR A 107 7.82 1.02 13.92
C THR A 107 6.47 1.37 14.53
N GLY A 108 5.89 0.51 15.36
CA GLY A 108 4.53 0.69 15.86
C GLY A 108 3.45 0.54 14.78
N ALA A 109 3.77 -0.12 13.67
CA ALA A 109 2.78 -0.61 12.71
C ALA A 109 1.85 -1.62 13.38
N GLN A 110 0.58 -1.59 12.98
CA GLN A 110 -0.50 -2.36 13.58
C GLN A 110 -0.84 -3.61 12.75
N ALA A 111 -0.35 -3.70 11.52
CA ALA A 111 -0.56 -4.81 10.61
C ALA A 111 0.56 -4.89 9.56
N ILE A 112 0.64 -6.03 8.87
CA ILE A 112 1.64 -6.32 7.84
C ILE A 112 0.97 -6.55 6.48
N LYS A 113 1.51 -5.97 5.39
CA LYS A 113 1.16 -6.32 4.00
C LYS A 113 2.12 -7.37 3.47
N LEU A 114 1.59 -8.39 2.79
CA LEU A 114 2.36 -9.40 2.06
C LEU A 114 1.78 -9.62 0.66
N GLU A 115 2.65 -9.83 -0.31
CA GLU A 115 2.27 -10.13 -1.70
C GLU A 115 2.24 -11.64 -2.00
N GLY A 116 1.17 -12.08 -2.65
CA GLY A 116 0.98 -13.43 -3.15
C GLY A 116 -0.18 -14.19 -2.48
N GLY A 117 -0.86 -15.03 -3.26
CA GLY A 117 -1.89 -15.96 -2.77
C GLY A 117 -1.60 -17.44 -3.07
N TYR A 118 -0.37 -17.76 -3.50
CA TYR A 118 0.05 -19.14 -3.75
C TYR A 118 0.17 -19.94 -2.45
N PRO A 119 0.13 -21.30 -2.49
CA PRO A 119 0.00 -22.13 -1.29
C PRO A 119 0.98 -21.81 -0.14
N LEU A 120 2.28 -21.67 -0.46
CA LEU A 120 3.30 -21.35 0.56
C LEU A 120 3.09 -19.95 1.19
N MET A 121 2.56 -18.99 0.43
CA MET A 121 2.21 -17.68 0.99
C MET A 121 0.99 -17.77 1.90
N VAL A 122 -0.02 -18.53 1.51
CA VAL A 122 -1.22 -18.78 2.33
C VAL A 122 -0.85 -19.43 3.67
N GLU A 123 0.08 -20.40 3.67
CA GLU A 123 0.63 -20.99 4.89
C GLU A 123 1.36 -19.95 5.77
N THR A 124 2.12 -19.04 5.13
CA THR A 124 2.81 -17.95 5.82
C THR A 124 1.82 -16.98 6.47
N VAL A 125 0.77 -16.58 5.75
CA VAL A 125 -0.32 -15.74 6.27
C VAL A 125 -0.99 -16.41 7.47
N ALA A 126 -1.36 -17.68 7.35
CA ALA A 126 -1.99 -18.44 8.43
C ALA A 126 -1.11 -18.49 9.68
N HIS A 127 0.19 -18.73 9.52
CA HIS A 127 1.14 -18.76 10.64
C HIS A 127 1.24 -17.40 11.34
N LEU A 128 1.36 -16.30 10.59
CA LEU A 128 1.42 -14.94 11.16
C LEU A 128 0.13 -14.57 11.91
N VAL A 129 -1.03 -14.88 11.32
CA VAL A 129 -2.33 -14.61 11.94
C VAL A 129 -2.51 -15.42 13.22
N GLN A 130 -2.10 -16.70 13.21
CA GLN A 130 -2.19 -17.58 14.39
C GLN A 130 -1.40 -17.05 15.60
N VAL A 131 -0.29 -16.34 15.37
CA VAL A 131 0.50 -15.72 16.44
C VAL A 131 0.07 -14.28 16.76
N GLY A 132 -1.04 -13.81 16.16
CA GLY A 132 -1.67 -12.53 16.46
C GLY A 132 -1.19 -11.35 15.62
N ILE A 133 -0.50 -11.58 14.50
CA ILE A 133 -0.08 -10.53 13.56
C ILE A 133 -1.18 -10.33 12.51
N PRO A 134 -1.84 -9.16 12.45
CA PRO A 134 -2.86 -8.92 11.43
C PRO A 134 -2.22 -8.76 10.05
N VAL A 135 -2.75 -9.47 9.05
CA VAL A 135 -2.21 -9.47 7.68
C VAL A 135 -3.20 -8.85 6.68
N LEU A 136 -2.69 -7.89 5.91
CA LEU A 136 -3.30 -7.36 4.70
C LEU A 136 -2.73 -8.14 3.51
N GLY A 137 -3.55 -8.97 2.85
CA GLY A 137 -3.10 -9.69 1.66
C GLY A 137 -2.95 -8.76 0.46
N HIS A 138 -2.14 -9.13 -0.52
CA HIS A 138 -2.03 -8.42 -1.80
C HIS A 138 -1.94 -9.43 -2.97
N ILE A 139 -2.91 -9.39 -3.88
CA ILE A 139 -2.99 -10.25 -5.07
C ILE A 139 -3.39 -9.44 -6.31
N GLY A 140 -3.30 -10.09 -7.48
CA GLY A 140 -3.35 -9.42 -8.77
C GLY A 140 -1.93 -9.12 -9.25
N LEU A 141 -1.69 -7.90 -9.73
CA LEU A 141 -0.34 -7.44 -10.00
C LEU A 141 0.39 -7.23 -8.67
N THR A 142 1.42 -8.02 -8.43
CA THR A 142 2.29 -7.90 -7.25
C THR A 142 3.64 -7.33 -7.69
N PRO A 143 3.94 -6.03 -7.43
CA PRO A 143 5.16 -5.36 -7.90
C PRO A 143 6.46 -6.09 -7.57
N GLN A 144 6.52 -6.81 -6.45
CA GLN A 144 7.70 -7.62 -6.09
C GLN A 144 7.95 -8.80 -7.05
N SER A 145 6.99 -9.11 -7.93
CA SER A 145 7.09 -10.09 -9.00
C SER A 145 7.22 -9.45 -10.39
N VAL A 146 7.61 -8.17 -10.50
CA VAL A 146 7.69 -7.42 -11.78
C VAL A 146 8.46 -8.16 -12.87
N HIS A 147 9.56 -8.84 -12.53
CA HIS A 147 10.36 -9.60 -13.50
C HIS A 147 9.69 -10.90 -13.95
N LYS A 148 8.87 -11.53 -13.08
CA LYS A 148 8.04 -12.68 -13.45
C LYS A 148 6.92 -12.28 -14.41
N PHE A 149 6.34 -11.09 -14.22
CA PHE A 149 5.27 -10.57 -15.07
C PHE A 149 5.75 -9.88 -16.35
N GLY A 150 7.04 -9.56 -16.45
CA GLY A 150 7.58 -8.78 -17.58
C GLY A 150 7.07 -7.33 -17.58
N GLY A 151 6.98 -6.72 -16.39
CA GLY A 151 6.53 -5.36 -16.15
C GLY A 151 5.19 -5.24 -15.40
N PHE A 152 4.72 -4.00 -15.23
CA PHE A 152 3.47 -3.66 -14.53
C PHE A 152 2.25 -3.86 -15.43
N ARG A 153 1.90 -5.12 -15.69
CA ARG A 153 0.80 -5.50 -16.60
C ARG A 153 -0.46 -5.89 -15.84
N LYS A 154 -1.63 -5.65 -16.43
CA LYS A 154 -2.92 -6.10 -15.88
C LYS A 154 -2.93 -7.62 -15.75
N GLN A 155 -3.38 -8.14 -14.61
CA GLN A 155 -3.49 -9.58 -14.32
C GLN A 155 -4.93 -10.07 -14.50
N GLY A 156 -5.16 -11.39 -14.61
CA GLY A 156 -6.51 -11.95 -14.77
C GLY A 156 -7.11 -11.78 -16.18
N ASN A 157 -6.28 -11.82 -17.23
CA ASN A 157 -6.73 -11.61 -18.62
C ASN A 157 -7.33 -12.86 -19.29
N SER A 158 -7.21 -14.05 -18.68
CA SER A 158 -7.83 -15.29 -19.15
C SER A 158 -8.78 -15.86 -18.10
N PRO A 159 -9.75 -16.72 -18.48
CA PRO A 159 -10.64 -17.39 -17.52
C PRO A 159 -9.87 -18.14 -16.42
N GLU A 160 -8.78 -18.81 -16.77
CA GLU A 160 -7.95 -19.56 -15.82
C GLU A 160 -7.24 -18.62 -14.84
N ALA A 161 -6.69 -17.50 -15.33
CA ALA A 161 -6.05 -16.51 -14.49
C ALA A 161 -7.06 -15.80 -13.55
N LYS A 162 -8.29 -15.55 -14.02
CA LYS A 162 -9.37 -15.01 -13.19
C LYS A 162 -9.74 -15.97 -12.07
N GLU A 163 -9.94 -17.25 -12.41
CA GLU A 163 -10.25 -18.29 -11.44
C GLU A 163 -9.13 -18.46 -10.42
N GLN A 164 -7.87 -18.45 -10.87
CA GLN A 164 -6.72 -18.51 -9.98
C GLN A 164 -6.74 -17.36 -8.95
N ILE A 165 -6.88 -16.10 -9.39
CA ILE A 165 -6.92 -14.95 -8.49
C ILE A 165 -8.11 -15.03 -7.51
N LEU A 166 -9.26 -15.51 -7.97
CA LEU A 166 -10.43 -15.73 -7.09
C LEU A 166 -10.12 -16.76 -6.00
N GLN A 167 -9.50 -17.89 -6.36
CA GLN A 167 -9.11 -18.92 -5.38
C GLN A 167 -8.04 -18.43 -4.42
N GLU A 168 -7.06 -17.67 -4.91
CA GLU A 168 -6.04 -17.01 -4.09
C GLU A 168 -6.69 -16.06 -3.06
N ALA A 169 -7.69 -15.28 -3.47
CA ALA A 169 -8.42 -14.37 -2.58
C ALA A 169 -9.17 -15.14 -1.47
N ILE A 170 -9.86 -16.23 -1.84
CA ILE A 170 -10.58 -17.10 -0.90
C ILE A 170 -9.60 -17.76 0.08
N ALA A 171 -8.47 -18.26 -0.42
CA ALA A 171 -7.46 -18.91 0.40
C ALA A 171 -6.83 -17.95 1.43
N LEU A 172 -6.56 -16.70 1.03
CA LEU A 172 -6.06 -15.67 1.94
C LEU A 172 -7.08 -15.29 3.02
N GLU A 173 -8.37 -15.20 2.69
CA GLU A 173 -9.43 -15.02 3.69
C GLU A 173 -9.47 -16.19 4.67
N GLN A 174 -9.42 -17.44 4.17
CA GLN A 174 -9.42 -18.64 5.02
C GLN A 174 -8.18 -18.73 5.92
N ALA A 175 -7.03 -18.22 5.46
CA ALA A 175 -5.82 -18.09 6.26
C ALA A 175 -5.91 -16.97 7.32
N GLY A 176 -6.96 -16.14 7.28
CA GLY A 176 -7.25 -15.13 8.30
C GLY A 176 -6.73 -13.74 7.98
N ALA A 177 -6.41 -13.42 6.72
CA ALA A 177 -6.18 -12.04 6.31
C ALA A 177 -7.39 -11.16 6.69
N PHE A 178 -7.16 -9.94 7.20
CA PHE A 178 -8.26 -9.08 7.64
C PHE A 178 -8.84 -8.23 6.49
N ALA A 179 -8.10 -8.08 5.39
CA ALA A 179 -8.46 -7.41 4.16
C ALA A 179 -7.49 -7.84 3.05
N ILE A 180 -7.82 -7.55 1.79
CA ILE A 180 -6.98 -7.89 0.62
C ILE A 180 -6.91 -6.71 -0.35
N ILE A 181 -5.70 -6.32 -0.75
CA ILE A 181 -5.49 -5.43 -1.89
C ILE A 181 -5.64 -6.23 -3.19
N LEU A 182 -6.46 -5.69 -4.10
CA LEU A 182 -6.62 -6.17 -5.47
C LEU A 182 -5.98 -5.14 -6.41
N GLU A 183 -4.83 -5.48 -6.98
CA GLU A 183 -4.07 -4.55 -7.83
C GLU A 183 -4.15 -4.93 -9.31
N HIS A 184 -4.53 -3.95 -10.12
CA HIS A 184 -4.50 -3.99 -11.58
C HIS A 184 -5.11 -5.27 -12.19
N ILE A 185 -6.36 -5.55 -11.81
CA ILE A 185 -7.19 -6.65 -12.34
C ILE A 185 -8.46 -6.13 -13.05
N PRO A 186 -9.15 -6.94 -13.87
CA PRO A 186 -10.47 -6.61 -14.42
C PRO A 186 -11.49 -6.26 -13.34
N SER A 187 -12.32 -5.26 -13.59
CA SER A 187 -13.31 -4.76 -12.63
C SER A 187 -14.42 -5.75 -12.32
N ASP A 188 -14.80 -6.59 -13.28
CA ASP A 188 -15.76 -7.68 -13.09
C ASP A 188 -15.22 -8.75 -12.13
N LEU A 189 -13.93 -9.08 -12.25
CA LEU A 189 -13.27 -9.98 -11.31
C LEU A 189 -13.19 -9.37 -9.90
N ALA A 190 -12.80 -8.10 -9.79
CA ALA A 190 -12.75 -7.40 -8.52
C ALA A 190 -14.12 -7.35 -7.83
N GLN A 191 -15.19 -7.10 -8.59
CA GLN A 191 -16.57 -7.15 -8.10
C GLN A 191 -16.93 -8.54 -7.58
N GLN A 192 -16.63 -9.59 -8.37
CA GLN A 192 -16.89 -10.98 -7.99
C GLN A 192 -16.19 -11.35 -6.68
N ILE A 193 -14.91 -11.00 -6.54
CA ILE A 193 -14.14 -11.25 -5.31
C ILE A 193 -14.75 -10.49 -4.14
N SER A 194 -15.04 -9.19 -4.30
CA SER A 194 -15.56 -8.33 -3.23
C SER A 194 -16.92 -8.80 -2.70
N GLN A 195 -17.77 -9.34 -3.57
CA GLN A 195 -19.06 -9.94 -3.21
C GLN A 195 -18.91 -11.33 -2.55
N LYS A 196 -17.86 -12.07 -2.91
CA LYS A 196 -17.62 -13.42 -2.40
C LYS A 196 -17.03 -13.41 -0.98
N LEU A 197 -16.10 -12.49 -0.72
CA LEU A 197 -15.39 -12.39 0.55
C LEU A 197 -16.20 -11.65 1.62
N THR A 198 -16.06 -12.09 2.86
CA THR A 198 -16.58 -11.42 4.05
C THR A 198 -15.67 -10.30 4.54
N ILE A 199 -14.36 -10.38 4.27
CA ILE A 199 -13.37 -9.35 4.57
C ILE A 199 -13.34 -8.24 3.49
N PRO A 200 -12.87 -7.01 3.81
CA PRO A 200 -12.73 -5.93 2.85
C PRO A 200 -11.73 -6.19 1.73
N THR A 201 -12.11 -5.82 0.51
CA THR A 201 -11.20 -5.66 -0.61
C THR A 201 -10.84 -4.18 -0.81
N ILE A 202 -9.58 -3.89 -1.10
CA ILE A 202 -9.08 -2.53 -1.37
C ILE A 202 -8.51 -2.52 -2.78
N GLY A 203 -9.14 -1.74 -3.68
CA GLY A 203 -8.73 -1.68 -5.08
C GLY A 203 -7.62 -0.67 -5.34
N ILE A 204 -6.73 -1.01 -6.27
CA ILE A 204 -5.86 -0.06 -6.96
C ILE A 204 -5.77 -0.48 -8.43
N GLY A 205 -6.43 0.29 -9.30
CA GLY A 205 -6.61 -0.13 -10.70
C GLY A 205 -7.49 -1.37 -10.89
N ALA A 206 -8.36 -1.68 -9.93
CA ALA A 206 -9.31 -2.80 -9.94
C ALA A 206 -10.78 -2.36 -10.17
N GLY A 207 -11.00 -1.11 -10.53
CA GLY A 207 -12.35 -0.53 -10.71
C GLY A 207 -13.03 -0.14 -9.39
N PRO A 208 -14.30 0.30 -9.45
CA PRO A 208 -14.98 0.95 -8.34
C PRO A 208 -15.70 -0.02 -7.39
N TYR A 209 -15.65 -1.34 -7.65
CA TYR A 209 -16.47 -2.33 -6.96
C TYR A 209 -15.82 -2.97 -5.73
N CYS A 210 -14.58 -2.59 -5.41
CA CYS A 210 -13.94 -2.96 -4.14
C CYS A 210 -14.58 -2.19 -2.97
N ASP A 211 -14.42 -2.71 -1.75
CA ASP A 211 -14.92 -2.09 -0.52
C ASP A 211 -14.14 -0.82 -0.11
N GLY A 212 -13.01 -0.56 -0.77
CA GLY A 212 -12.18 0.62 -0.60
C GLY A 212 -11.21 0.81 -1.74
N GLN A 213 -10.42 1.88 -1.67
CA GLN A 213 -9.40 2.20 -2.67
C GLN A 213 -8.09 2.61 -1.99
N VAL A 214 -6.96 2.25 -2.60
CA VAL A 214 -5.64 2.73 -2.24
C VAL A 214 -4.98 3.41 -3.43
N LEU A 215 -4.25 4.50 -3.18
CA LEU A 215 -3.36 5.13 -4.17
C LEU A 215 -2.00 5.43 -3.55
N VAL A 216 -0.98 5.44 -4.40
CA VAL A 216 0.33 6.01 -4.07
C VAL A 216 0.15 7.52 -3.90
N THR A 217 0.50 8.06 -2.74
CA THR A 217 0.26 9.48 -2.42
C THR A 217 0.98 10.42 -3.38
N HIS A 218 2.16 10.06 -3.90
CA HIS A 218 2.85 10.86 -4.90
C HIS A 218 2.09 10.90 -6.24
N ASP A 219 1.43 9.82 -6.65
CA ASP A 219 0.57 9.84 -7.85
C ASP A 219 -0.63 10.77 -7.62
N LEU A 220 -1.28 10.65 -6.45
CA LEU A 220 -2.42 11.48 -6.06
C LEU A 220 -2.08 12.98 -6.06
N LEU A 221 -0.89 13.34 -5.56
CA LEU A 221 -0.43 14.73 -5.43
C LEU A 221 0.34 15.26 -6.65
N GLY A 222 0.49 14.45 -7.71
CA GLY A 222 1.22 14.87 -8.92
C GLY A 222 2.70 15.12 -8.67
N LEU A 223 3.33 14.24 -7.89
CA LEU A 223 4.77 14.22 -7.60
C LEU A 223 5.54 13.17 -8.39
N SER A 224 4.87 12.10 -8.87
CA SER A 224 5.51 11.02 -9.62
C SER A 224 5.85 11.42 -11.05
N ASP A 225 7.03 11.02 -11.55
CA ASP A 225 7.46 11.27 -12.94
C ASP A 225 6.62 10.51 -13.97
N TRP A 226 6.15 9.31 -13.59
CA TRP A 226 5.26 8.48 -14.37
C TRP A 226 4.01 8.17 -13.55
N GLN A 227 2.85 8.17 -14.21
CA GLN A 227 1.58 7.82 -13.57
C GLN A 227 1.01 6.52 -14.15
N PRO A 228 0.56 5.59 -13.29
CA PRO A 228 -0.14 4.43 -13.76
C PRO A 228 -1.48 4.83 -14.39
N PRO A 229 -1.97 4.09 -15.39
CA PRO A 229 -3.14 4.48 -16.19
C PRO A 229 -4.47 4.54 -15.40
N PHE A 230 -4.47 4.07 -14.15
CA PHE A 230 -5.61 4.07 -13.25
C PHE A 230 -5.52 5.13 -12.14
N ALA A 231 -4.38 5.79 -11.95
CA ALA A 231 -4.25 6.83 -10.94
C ALA A 231 -4.93 8.11 -11.41
N LYS A 232 -5.62 8.78 -10.49
CA LYS A 232 -6.15 10.12 -10.70
C LYS A 232 -5.31 11.11 -9.90
N THR A 233 -4.84 12.14 -10.58
CA THR A 233 -4.14 13.28 -9.98
C THR A 233 -5.15 14.28 -9.42
N TYR A 234 -4.96 14.69 -8.17
CA TYR A 234 -5.80 15.67 -7.47
C TYR A 234 -5.09 17.02 -7.27
N ALA A 235 -3.76 17.05 -7.35
CA ALA A 235 -2.95 18.26 -7.31
C ALA A 235 -1.72 18.12 -8.24
N ASN A 236 -1.13 19.23 -8.68
CA ASN A 236 0.13 19.24 -9.42
C ASN A 236 1.24 19.87 -8.56
N LEU A 237 1.76 19.09 -7.62
CA LEU A 237 2.81 19.59 -6.73
C LEU A 237 4.16 19.75 -7.43
N GLN A 238 4.47 18.98 -8.48
CA GLN A 238 5.68 19.22 -9.28
C GLN A 238 5.74 20.66 -9.81
N GLU A 239 4.66 21.11 -10.47
CA GLU A 239 4.58 22.47 -10.99
C GLU A 239 4.63 23.50 -9.87
N THR A 240 3.86 23.29 -8.81
CA THR A 240 3.77 24.21 -7.66
C THR A 240 5.15 24.39 -6.99
N ILE A 241 5.85 23.29 -6.71
CA ILE A 241 7.18 23.30 -6.10
C ILE A 241 8.18 23.96 -7.05
N THR A 242 8.15 23.62 -8.34
CA THR A 242 9.06 24.19 -9.34
C THR A 242 8.91 25.71 -9.41
N GLN A 243 7.67 26.22 -9.49
CA GLN A 243 7.40 27.65 -9.54
C GLN A 243 7.82 28.37 -8.25
N ALA A 244 7.57 27.76 -7.08
CA ALA A 244 7.98 28.33 -5.80
C ALA A 244 9.51 28.44 -5.70
N VAL A 245 10.24 27.38 -6.07
CA VAL A 245 11.71 27.37 -6.07
C VAL A 245 12.28 28.37 -7.09
N GLN A 246 11.69 28.47 -8.29
CA GLN A 246 12.09 29.45 -9.30
C GLN A 246 11.87 30.89 -8.84
N THR A 247 10.73 31.16 -8.20
CA THR A 247 10.41 32.48 -7.63
C THR A 247 11.41 32.85 -6.55
N TYR A 248 11.59 31.98 -5.55
CA TYR A 248 12.57 32.19 -4.48
C TYR A 248 13.98 32.40 -5.03
N SER A 249 14.39 31.60 -6.00
CA SER A 249 15.72 31.72 -6.61
C SER A 249 15.90 33.05 -7.34
N THR A 250 14.86 33.55 -8.00
CA THR A 250 14.86 34.88 -8.65
C THR A 250 14.98 35.98 -7.61
N GLU A 251 14.18 35.92 -6.55
CA GLU A 251 14.20 36.93 -5.47
C GLU A 251 15.56 36.98 -4.75
N VAL A 252 16.21 35.84 -4.52
CA VAL A 252 17.56 35.80 -3.94
C VAL A 252 18.58 36.43 -4.89
N ARG A 253 18.57 36.07 -6.18
CA ARG A 253 19.52 36.61 -7.18
C ARG A 253 19.35 38.12 -7.41
N GLU A 254 18.12 38.60 -7.30
CA GLU A 254 17.78 40.02 -7.44
C GLU A 254 17.88 40.80 -6.11
N HIS A 255 18.33 40.17 -5.03
CA HIS A 255 18.40 40.77 -3.68
C HIS A 255 17.04 41.33 -3.19
N LYS A 256 15.94 40.71 -3.61
CA LYS A 256 14.58 40.98 -3.09
C LYS A 256 14.28 40.18 -1.82
N PHE A 257 15.04 39.11 -1.57
CA PHE A 257 14.96 38.30 -0.35
C PHE A 257 16.36 38.10 0.28
N PRO A 258 16.49 38.13 1.63
CA PRO A 258 15.45 38.51 2.59
C PRO A 258 15.18 40.02 2.55
N VAL A 259 13.98 40.43 3.00
CA VAL A 259 13.71 41.84 3.31
C VAL A 259 14.22 42.15 4.72
N GLU A 260 14.61 43.41 4.98
CA GLU A 260 14.89 43.91 6.34
C GLU A 260 13.65 43.87 7.25
#